data_AF-A0A0D8J352-F1
#
_entry.id   AF-A0A0D8J352-F1
#
_cell.length_a   1.000
_cell.length_b   1.000
_cell.length_c   1.000
_cell.angle_alpha   90.00
_cell.angle_beta   90.00
_cell.angle_gamma   90.00
#
_symmetry.space_group_name_H-M   'P 1'
#
loop_
_entity.id
_entity.type
_entity.pdbx_description
1 polymer ?
#
loop_
_entity_poly.entity_id
_entity_poly.type
_entity_poly.pdbx_seq_one_letter_code
_entity_poly.pdbx_strand_id
1 'polypeptide(L)'
;MQQQELDFFLGALSPTGFSSYYTQVVKDAETQTSALLKAGPGCGKSTLLRRIAAHLEEQGETVELIHCSSDPDSLDGVICGARKFSVVDATPPHGAVHKHTFS
;
A
#
# COMPACT_ATOMS: atom_id res chain seq x y z
N MET A 1 4.95 -12.88 21.36
CA MET A 1 6.06 -12.34 20.55
C MET A 1 5.54 -11.06 19.93
N GLN A 2 6.24 -9.93 20.05
CA GLN A 2 5.87 -8.73 19.29
C GLN A 2 6.19 -9.03 17.83
N GLN A 3 5.15 -9.15 17.00
CA GLN A 3 5.34 -9.21 15.56
C GLN A 3 5.89 -7.86 15.12
N GLN A 4 6.95 -7.89 14.30
CA GLN A 4 7.54 -6.67 13.75
C GLN A 4 6.65 -6.16 12.63
N GLU A 5 6.02 -5.03 12.88
CA GLU A 5 5.39 -4.19 11.87
C GLU A 5 6.44 -3.17 11.41
N LEU A 6 6.51 -2.94 10.10
CA LEU A 6 7.36 -1.90 9.51
C LEU A 6 6.49 -0.83 8.88
N ASP A 7 6.59 0.39 9.38
CA ASP A 7 5.80 1.53 8.94
C ASP A 7 6.60 2.46 8.02
N PHE A 8 6.00 2.80 6.88
CA PHE A 8 6.61 3.68 5.88
C PHE A 8 5.69 4.81 5.45
N PHE A 9 6.28 5.96 5.14
CA PHE A 9 5.65 6.98 4.31
C PHE A 9 6.32 6.97 2.94
N LEU A 10 5.54 6.84 1.87
CA LEU A 10 6.07 6.79 0.50
C LEU A 10 5.78 8.04 -0.33
N GLY A 11 5.18 9.06 0.30
CA GLY A 11 4.93 10.36 -0.30
C GLY A 11 5.46 11.47 0.60
N ALA A 12 5.88 12.58 -0.01
CA ALA A 12 6.23 13.79 0.72
C ALA A 12 5.91 15.04 -0.12
N LEU A 13 5.59 16.14 0.57
CA LEU A 13 5.41 17.46 -0.05
C LEU A 13 6.65 18.32 0.17
N SER A 14 7.10 19.00 -0.89
CA SER A 14 8.20 19.95 -0.88
C SER A 14 7.78 21.25 -1.58
N PRO A 15 8.53 22.36 -1.42
CA PRO A 15 8.27 23.59 -2.19
C PRO A 15 8.29 23.39 -3.71
N THR A 16 8.96 22.35 -4.19
CA THR A 16 9.05 21.99 -5.61
C THR A 16 7.93 21.03 -6.08
N GLY A 17 7.01 20.63 -5.18
CA GLY A 17 5.90 19.74 -5.47
C GLY A 17 5.92 18.43 -4.69
N PHE A 18 5.11 17.47 -5.15
CA PHE A 18 4.95 16.15 -4.54
C PHE A 18 6.00 15.16 -5.05
N SER A 19 6.61 14.42 -4.13
CA SER A 19 7.51 13.29 -4.43
C SER A 19 6.89 11.99 -3.95
N SER A 20 6.95 10.94 -4.78
CA SER A 20 6.35 9.64 -4.51
C SER A 20 7.30 8.49 -4.87
N TYR A 21 7.37 7.51 -3.99
CA TYR A 21 8.13 6.27 -4.14
C TYR A 21 7.22 5.04 -4.35
N TYR A 22 5.92 5.24 -4.57
CA TYR A 22 4.94 4.14 -4.72
C TYR A 22 5.23 3.24 -5.93
N THR A 23 5.92 3.75 -6.96
CA THR A 23 6.35 2.95 -8.11
C THR A 23 7.36 1.86 -7.75
N GLN A 24 8.04 1.97 -6.60
CA GLN A 24 8.99 0.97 -6.12
C GLN A 24 8.30 -0.18 -5.36
N VAL A 25 7.06 0.03 -4.90
CA VAL A 25 6.26 -0.99 -4.22
C VAL A 25 5.68 -1.98 -5.22
N VAL A 26 5.20 -1.48 -6.35
CA VAL A 26 4.67 -2.30 -7.44
C VAL A 26 5.83 -2.91 -8.21
N LYS A 27 6.21 -4.13 -7.85
CA LYS A 27 7.23 -4.90 -8.55
C LYS A 27 6.63 -5.67 -9.72
N ASP A 28 7.51 -6.20 -10.58
CA ASP A 28 7.13 -7.03 -11.72
C ASP A 28 6.22 -8.20 -11.29
N ALA A 29 5.21 -8.50 -12.09
CA ALA A 29 4.20 -9.53 -11.79
C ALA A 29 4.79 -10.94 -11.63
N GLU A 30 5.95 -11.23 -12.24
CA GLU A 30 6.68 -12.48 -12.05
C GLU A 30 7.28 -12.59 -10.63
N THR A 31 7.49 -11.45 -9.97
CA THR A 31 8.15 -11.36 -8.66
C THR A 31 7.19 -11.06 -7.51
N GLN A 32 6.09 -10.35 -7.78
CA GLN A 32 5.13 -9.92 -6.77
C GLN A 32 3.73 -9.72 -7.38
N THR A 33 2.72 -10.32 -6.76
CA THR A 33 1.32 -10.04 -7.10
C THR A 33 0.89 -8.73 -6.42
N SER A 34 0.59 -7.72 -7.22
CA SER A 34 0.22 -6.39 -6.71
C SER A 34 -1.21 -6.04 -7.11
N ALA A 35 -2.06 -5.70 -6.14
CA ALA A 35 -3.42 -5.22 -6.38
C ALA A 35 -3.49 -3.70 -6.20
N LEU A 36 -4.12 -3.03 -7.17
CA LEU A 36 -4.33 -1.59 -7.14
C LEU A 36 -5.75 -1.28 -6.66
N LEU A 37 -5.89 -0.58 -5.54
CA LEU A 37 -7.18 -0.16 -5.02
C LEU A 37 -7.46 1.27 -5.47
N LYS A 38 -8.52 1.48 -6.25
CA LYS A 38 -8.99 2.82 -6.64
C LYS A 38 -10.23 3.17 -5.84
N ALA A 39 -10.14 4.16 -4.95
CA ALA A 39 -11.24 4.54 -4.07
C ALA A 39 -11.19 6.04 -3.75
N GLY A 40 -12.35 6.70 -3.69
CA GLY A 40 -12.42 8.09 -3.24
C GLY A 40 -12.13 8.23 -1.73
N PRO A 41 -11.84 9.45 -1.25
CA PRO A 41 -11.78 9.74 0.17
C PRO A 41 -13.06 9.26 0.88
N GLY A 42 -12.92 8.63 2.05
CA GLY A 42 -14.05 8.14 2.84
C GLY A 42 -14.67 6.82 2.37
N CYS A 43 -14.21 6.20 1.27
CA CYS A 43 -14.74 4.91 0.79
C CYS A 43 -14.24 3.68 1.58
N GLY A 44 -13.60 3.86 2.74
CA GLY A 44 -13.17 2.77 3.61
C GLY A 44 -11.87 2.05 3.20
N LYS A 45 -11.05 2.65 2.32
CA LYS A 45 -9.76 2.08 1.90
C LYS A 45 -8.85 1.71 3.08
N SER A 46 -8.57 2.68 3.96
CA SER A 46 -7.70 2.47 5.12
C SER A 46 -8.25 1.33 6.00
N THR A 47 -9.56 1.28 6.20
CA THR A 47 -10.23 0.20 6.94
C THR A 47 -10.03 -1.17 6.28
N LEU A 48 -10.14 -1.27 4.95
CA LEU A 48 -9.88 -2.51 4.23
C LEU A 48 -8.42 -2.95 4.37
N LEU A 49 -7.48 -2.03 4.20
CA LEU A 49 -6.05 -2.29 4.33
C LEU A 49 -5.69 -2.78 5.73
N ARG A 50 -6.22 -2.14 6.79
CA ARG A 50 -6.02 -2.60 8.18
C ARG A 50 -6.54 -4.02 8.42
N ARG A 51 -7.69 -4.38 7.83
CA ARG A 51 -8.22 -5.74 7.93
C ARG A 51 -7.34 -6.77 7.24
N ILE A 52 -6.75 -6.42 6.09
CA ILE A 52 -5.81 -7.28 5.38
C ILE A 52 -4.54 -7.47 6.23
N ALA A 53 -3.98 -6.39 6.77
CA ALA A 53 -2.80 -6.44 7.63
C ALA A 53 -3.05 -7.31 8.87
N ALA A 54 -4.12 -7.04 9.62
CA ALA A 54 -4.48 -7.82 10.80
C ALA A 54 -4.67 -9.32 10.49
N HIS A 55 -5.32 -9.64 9.36
CA HIS A 55 -5.47 -11.03 8.95
C HIS A 55 -4.14 -11.71 8.66
N LEU A 56 -3.20 -11.02 8.00
CA LEU A 56 -1.86 -11.56 7.73
C LEU A 56 -1.06 -11.74 9.02
N GLU A 57 -1.14 -10.78 9.93
CA GLU A 57 -0.52 -10.85 11.26
C GLU A 57 -1.07 -12.01 12.08
N GLU A 58 -2.39 -12.26 12.06
CA GLU A 58 -2.99 -13.43 12.71
C GLU A 58 -2.42 -14.76 12.19
N GLN A 59 -1.94 -14.79 10.94
CA GLN A 59 -1.25 -15.95 10.35
C GLN A 59 0.24 -16.03 10.70
N GLY A 60 0.76 -15.12 11.53
CA GLY A 60 2.17 -15.04 11.89
C GLY A 60 3.06 -14.39 10.83
N GLU A 61 2.47 -13.76 9.81
CA GLU A 61 3.21 -13.10 8.74
C GLU A 61 3.81 -11.77 9.23
N THR A 62 4.91 -11.35 8.60
CA THR A 62 5.43 -9.99 8.73
C THR A 62 4.77 -9.12 7.67
N VAL A 63 4.25 -7.97 8.10
CA VAL A 63 3.57 -7.00 7.23
C VAL A 63 4.31 -5.66 7.26
N GLU A 64 4.33 -4.99 6.12
CA GLU A 64 4.80 -3.62 6.00
C GLU A 64 3.60 -2.72 5.66
N LEU A 65 3.43 -1.64 6.41
CA LEU A 65 2.35 -0.69 6.22
C LEU A 65 2.84 0.58 5.55
N ILE A 66 2.06 1.08 4.60
CA ILE A 66 2.31 2.34 3.92
C ILE A 66 1.24 3.33 4.39
N HIS A 67 1.67 4.36 5.10
CA HIS A 67 0.83 5.44 5.60
C HIS A 67 0.69 6.56 4.57
N CYS A 68 -0.47 7.19 4.60
CA CYS A 68 -0.76 8.33 3.74
C CYS A 68 0.04 9.55 4.22
N SER A 69 0.78 10.17 3.30
CA SER A 69 1.63 11.33 3.62
C SER A 69 0.86 12.56 4.13
N SER A 70 -0.43 12.66 3.83
CA SER A 70 -1.30 13.75 4.29
C SER A 70 -2.10 13.42 5.56
N ASP A 71 -2.24 12.13 5.89
CA ASP A 71 -3.00 11.64 7.04
C ASP A 71 -2.31 10.38 7.59
N PRO A 72 -1.47 10.51 8.63
CA PRO A 72 -0.74 9.40 9.23
C PRO A 72 -1.64 8.30 9.81
N ASP A 73 -2.90 8.60 10.11
CA ASP A 73 -3.88 7.61 10.59
C ASP A 73 -4.62 6.92 9.43
N SER A 74 -4.26 7.20 8.18
CA SER A 74 -4.80 6.53 6.99
C SER A 74 -3.73 5.68 6.30
N LEU A 75 -4.08 4.45 5.94
CA LEU A 75 -3.23 3.59 5.12
C LEU A 75 -3.48 3.79 3.62
N ASP A 76 -2.38 3.81 2.87
CA ASP A 76 -2.36 3.76 1.40
C ASP A 76 -1.84 2.42 0.87
N GLY A 77 -1.25 1.55 1.70
CA GLY A 77 -0.86 0.22 1.24
C GLY A 77 -0.44 -0.75 2.33
N VAL A 78 -0.37 -2.02 1.94
CA VAL A 78 0.09 -3.16 2.75
C VAL A 78 0.96 -4.05 1.86
N ILE A 79 2.11 -4.49 2.37
CA ILE A 79 3.00 -5.43 1.69
C ILE A 79 3.21 -6.65 2.59
N CYS A 80 3.17 -7.84 1.99
CA CYS A 80 3.54 -9.09 2.62
C CYS A 80 4.65 -9.75 1.81
N GLY A 81 5.89 -9.65 2.29
CA GLY A 81 7.07 -10.17 1.60
C GLY A 81 7.04 -11.69 1.44
N ALA A 82 6.62 -12.41 2.48
CA ALA A 82 6.57 -13.88 2.47
C ALA A 82 5.58 -14.44 1.44
N ARG A 83 4.46 -13.74 1.20
CA ARG A 83 3.48 -14.09 0.16
C ARG A 83 3.77 -13.45 -1.20
N LYS A 84 4.80 -12.61 -1.31
CA LYS A 84 5.09 -11.80 -2.50
C LYS A 84 3.84 -11.06 -2.97
N PHE A 85 3.15 -10.41 -2.03
CA PHE A 85 1.88 -9.75 -2.28
C PHE A 85 1.91 -8.31 -1.80
N SER A 86 1.24 -7.41 -2.53
CA SER A 86 0.98 -6.04 -2.06
C SER A 86 -0.39 -5.54 -2.49
N VAL A 87 -0.97 -4.66 -1.68
CA VAL A 87 -2.14 -3.85 -2.05
C VAL A 87 -1.77 -2.39 -1.87
N VAL A 88 -2.00 -1.57 -2.88
CA VAL A 88 -1.63 -0.16 -2.87
C VAL A 88 -2.73 0.72 -3.47
N ASP A 89 -2.90 1.91 -2.91
CA ASP A 89 -3.81 2.92 -3.42
C ASP A 89 -3.34 3.44 -4.78
N ALA A 90 -4.24 3.41 -5.77
CA ALA A 90 -4.04 3.93 -7.11
C ALA A 90 -4.81 5.25 -7.36
N THR A 91 -5.24 5.93 -6.30
CA THR A 91 -5.85 7.26 -6.39
C THR A 91 -4.80 8.27 -6.84
N PRO A 92 -5.00 9.04 -7.93
CA PRO A 92 -4.01 10.03 -8.41
C PRO A 92 -3.56 10.98 -7.29
N PRO A 93 -2.26 11.37 -7.25
CA PRO A 93 -1.25 11.31 -8.32
C PRO A 93 -0.47 9.98 -8.38
N HIS A 94 -0.87 8.95 -7.63
CA HIS A 94 -0.19 7.64 -7.49
C HIS A 94 -0.24 6.72 -8.73
N GLY A 95 -0.43 7.28 -9.93
CA GLY A 95 -0.69 6.53 -11.16
C GLY A 95 0.56 5.93 -11.80
N ALA A 96 1.10 4.82 -11.27
CA ALA A 96 1.77 3.84 -12.12
C ALA A 96 0.70 2.99 -12.80
N VAL A 97 0.27 3.41 -14.00
CA VAL A 97 -0.63 2.62 -14.82
C VAL A 97 0.16 1.40 -15.34
N HIS A 98 0.03 0.26 -14.67
CA HIS A 98 0.21 -1.04 -15.30
C HIS A 98 -1.16 -1.61 -15.64
N LYS A 99 -1.35 -1.83 -16.94
CA LYS A 99 -2.61 -2.24 -17.58
C LYS A 99 -2.94 -3.68 -17.24
N HIS A 100 -3.57 -3.93 -16.10
CA HIS A 100 -4.43 -5.11 -15.95
C HIS A 100 -5.71 -4.70 -15.22
N THR A 101 -6.62 -4.12 -15.99
CA THR A 101 -8.02 -3.96 -15.60
C THR A 101 -8.65 -5.35 -15.62
N PHE A 102 -9.04 -5.88 -14.45
CA PHE A 102 -10.00 -6.97 -14.41
C PHE A 102 -11.37 -6.35 -14.65
N SER A 103 -11.91 -6.60 -15.85
CA SER A 103 -13.32 -6.42 -16.23
C SER A 103 -14.17 -7.55 -15.70
#